data_AF-A0A347WKK2-F1
#
_entry.id   AF-A0A347WKK2-F1
#
_cell.length_a   1.000
_cell.length_b   1.000
_cell.length_c   1.000
_cell.angle_alpha   90.00
_cell.angle_beta   90.00
_cell.angle_gamma   90.00
#
_symmetry.space_group_name_H-M   'P 1'
#
loop_
_entity.id
_entity.type
_entity.pdbx_description
1 polymer ?
#
loop_
_entity_poly.entity_id
_entity_poly.type
_entity_poly.pdbx_seq_one_letter_code
_entity_poly.pdbx_strand_id
1 'polypeptide(L)'
;MNKRTQRLLLDWLIAVVLAIAIGYVASFSDYTRGLFLVSLIWLALRHGPYPTLLAGFVAGGVLKFLISRPDYWVDAVVYGSFPILFVALAGLFARNTQRTLNNKRLSSTYLNITTASVLVSLVWHLLRFWLIPLVLDAPSPIGIQDVSFWVSAVLSALVSAGVLCLMAQSKASLIIPKRTKYLTRRETSSLLND
;
A
#
# COMPACT_ATOMS: atom_id res chain seq x y z
N MET A 1 -20.78 16.57 6.65
CA MET A 1 -19.70 15.57 6.93
C MET A 1 -18.56 16.26 7.68
N ASN A 2 -17.98 15.65 8.72
CA ASN A 2 -16.85 16.24 9.46
C ASN A 2 -15.61 16.37 8.55
N LYS A 3 -14.88 17.48 8.62
CA LYS A 3 -13.64 17.75 7.85
C LYS A 3 -12.62 16.62 7.93
N ARG A 4 -12.59 15.89 9.05
CA ARG A 4 -11.73 14.70 9.23
C ARG A 4 -12.13 13.56 8.29
N THR A 5 -13.41 13.22 8.27
CA THR A 5 -13.97 12.15 7.43
C THR A 5 -13.82 12.51 5.95
N GLN A 6 -14.07 13.77 5.58
CA GLN A 6 -13.89 14.24 4.20
C GLN A 6 -12.47 14.04 3.69
N ARG A 7 -11.46 14.38 4.48
CA ARG A 7 -10.06 14.19 4.09
C ARG A 7 -9.65 12.74 4.02
N LEU A 8 -10.15 11.91 4.94
CA LEU A 8 -9.91 10.47 4.88
C LEU A 8 -10.50 9.89 3.59
N LEU A 9 -11.73 10.25 3.23
CA LEU A 9 -12.36 9.76 2.00
C LEU A 9 -11.64 10.25 0.74
N LEU A 10 -11.15 11.48 0.73
CA LEU A 10 -10.37 12.01 -0.39
C LEU A 10 -9.03 11.28 -0.53
N ASP A 11 -8.28 11.11 0.57
CA ASP A 11 -7.02 10.36 0.54
C ASP A 11 -7.26 8.89 0.14
N TRP A 12 -8.36 8.29 0.62
CA TRP A 12 -8.79 6.94 0.25
C TRP A 12 -9.08 6.83 -1.25
N LEU A 13 -9.84 7.78 -1.80
CA LEU A 13 -10.15 7.82 -3.23
C LEU A 13 -8.89 7.97 -4.07
N ILE A 14 -7.99 8.88 -3.69
CA ILE A 14 -6.69 9.06 -4.36
C ILE A 14 -5.90 7.75 -4.35
N ALA A 15 -5.78 7.09 -3.20
CA ALA A 15 -5.04 5.85 -3.08
C ALA A 15 -5.60 4.75 -3.99
N VAL A 16 -6.93 4.59 -4.01
CA VAL A 16 -7.63 3.60 -4.84
C VAL A 16 -7.46 3.89 -6.33
N VAL A 17 -7.69 5.13 -6.76
CA VAL A 17 -7.55 5.53 -8.17
C VAL A 17 -6.11 5.34 -8.64
N LEU A 18 -5.12 5.77 -7.84
CA LEU A 18 -3.71 5.55 -8.16
C LEU A 18 -3.34 4.07 -8.18
N ALA A 19 -3.86 3.26 -7.26
CA ALA A 19 -3.61 1.82 -7.25
C ALA A 19 -4.14 1.16 -8.52
N ILE A 20 -5.35 1.51 -8.95
CA ILE A 20 -5.95 0.97 -10.17
C ILE A 20 -5.17 1.44 -11.40
N ALA A 21 -4.86 2.74 -11.51
CA ALA A 21 -4.16 3.29 -12.66
C ALA A 21 -2.75 2.72 -12.80
N ILE A 22 -1.95 2.74 -11.73
CA ILE A 22 -0.60 2.17 -11.71
C ILE A 22 -0.68 0.66 -11.95
N GLY A 23 -1.61 -0.04 -11.30
CA GLY A 23 -1.77 -1.48 -11.42
C GLY A 23 -2.14 -1.92 -12.83
N TYR A 24 -2.97 -1.14 -13.53
CA TYR A 24 -3.35 -1.42 -14.91
C TYR A 24 -2.13 -1.31 -15.83
N VAL A 25 -1.38 -0.21 -15.76
CA VAL A 25 -0.16 -0.02 -16.56
C VAL A 25 0.91 -1.06 -16.21
N ALA A 26 1.08 -1.34 -14.92
CA ALA A 26 2.05 -2.31 -14.42
C ALA A 26 1.70 -3.77 -14.79
N SER A 27 0.45 -4.05 -15.17
CA SER A 27 0.01 -5.41 -15.53
C SER A 27 0.58 -5.91 -16.85
N PHE A 28 1.09 -5.00 -17.70
CA PHE A 28 1.71 -5.32 -18.98
C PHE A 28 3.15 -5.83 -18.88
N SER A 29 3.75 -5.84 -17.68
CA SER A 29 5.11 -6.34 -17.46
C SER A 29 5.20 -7.15 -16.16
N ASP A 30 5.81 -8.33 -16.25
CA ASP A 30 6.00 -9.22 -15.10
C ASP A 30 6.90 -8.62 -14.03
N TYR A 31 7.80 -7.71 -14.42
CA TYR A 31 8.74 -7.06 -13.50
C TYR A 31 8.14 -5.92 -12.69
N THR A 32 6.94 -5.43 -13.06
CA THR A 32 6.35 -4.23 -12.45
C THR A 32 5.08 -4.50 -11.67
N ARG A 33 4.59 -5.74 -11.61
CA ARG A 33 3.22 -6.05 -11.18
C ARG A 33 2.86 -5.53 -9.78
N GLY A 34 3.81 -5.37 -8.86
CA GLY A 34 3.55 -4.85 -7.51
C GLY A 34 3.69 -3.33 -7.34
N LEU A 35 4.00 -2.55 -8.38
CA LEU A 35 4.24 -1.10 -8.25
C LEU A 35 3.03 -0.33 -7.70
N PHE A 36 1.82 -0.81 -7.93
CA PHE A 36 0.59 -0.17 -7.43
C PHE A 36 0.48 -0.16 -5.90
N LEU A 37 1.24 -1.03 -5.21
CA LEU A 37 1.22 -1.13 -3.75
C LEU A 37 1.63 0.18 -3.08
N VAL A 38 2.43 1.04 -3.75
CA VAL A 38 2.91 2.31 -3.20
C VAL A 38 1.78 3.20 -2.67
N SER A 39 0.67 3.32 -3.41
CA SER A 39 -0.44 4.20 -3.03
C SER A 39 -1.25 3.63 -1.87
N LEU A 40 -1.34 2.30 -1.76
CA LEU A 40 -2.02 1.63 -0.66
C LEU A 40 -1.15 1.59 0.61
N ILE A 41 0.17 1.38 0.48
CA ILE A 41 1.12 1.48 1.59
C ILE A 41 1.11 2.91 2.15
N TRP A 42 1.10 3.92 1.27
CA TRP A 42 0.91 5.33 1.66
C TRP A 42 -0.33 5.51 2.54
N LEU A 43 -1.48 5.01 2.08
CA LEU A 43 -2.74 5.11 2.81
C LEU A 43 -2.65 4.42 4.17
N ALA A 44 -2.03 3.24 4.23
CA ALA A 44 -1.81 2.49 5.46
C ALA A 44 -0.95 3.26 6.46
N LEU A 45 0.17 3.84 6.02
CA LEU A 45 1.05 4.61 6.89
C LEU A 45 0.39 5.92 7.36
N ARG A 46 -0.49 6.50 6.54
CA ARG A 46 -1.15 7.78 6.83
C ARG A 46 -2.39 7.65 7.72
N HIS A 47 -3.26 6.68 7.47
CA HIS A 47 -4.55 6.52 8.17
C HIS A 47 -4.70 5.21 8.95
N GLY A 48 -3.74 4.29 8.83
CA GLY A 48 -3.72 3.02 9.53
C GLY A 48 -4.34 1.84 8.74
N PRO A 49 -4.48 0.67 9.38
CA PRO A 49 -4.84 -0.57 8.70
C PRO A 49 -6.28 -0.59 8.18
N TYR A 50 -7.25 -0.17 8.99
CA TYR A 50 -8.68 -0.28 8.67
C TYR A 50 -9.13 0.39 7.36
N PRO A 51 -8.84 1.69 7.10
CA PRO A 51 -9.24 2.31 5.84
C PRO A 51 -8.55 1.66 4.63
N THR A 52 -7.36 1.10 4.85
CA THR A 52 -6.56 0.45 3.81
C THR A 52 -7.08 -0.92 3.44
N LEU A 53 -7.67 -1.68 4.37
CA LEU A 53 -8.36 -2.93 4.05
C LEU A 53 -9.47 -2.70 3.02
N LEU A 54 -10.34 -1.71 3.27
CA LEU A 54 -11.42 -1.37 2.34
C LEU A 54 -10.89 -0.84 1.00
N ALA A 55 -9.84 0.00 1.03
CA ALA A 55 -9.21 0.48 -0.20
C ALA A 55 -8.64 -0.67 -1.03
N GLY A 56 -7.93 -1.58 -0.38
CA GLY A 56 -7.32 -2.74 -1.01
C GLY A 56 -8.34 -3.70 -1.61
N PHE A 57 -9.44 -3.95 -0.89
CA PHE A 57 -10.53 -4.78 -1.38
C PHE A 57 -11.13 -4.23 -2.68
N VAL A 58 -11.46 -2.93 -2.69
CA VAL A 58 -12.06 -2.26 -3.84
C VAL A 58 -11.07 -2.17 -5.00
N ALA A 59 -9.85 -1.69 -4.74
CA ALA A 59 -8.82 -1.54 -5.77
C ALA A 59 -8.49 -2.90 -6.41
N GLY A 60 -8.32 -3.96 -5.61
CA GLY A 60 -8.00 -5.29 -6.10
C GLY A 60 -9.09 -5.91 -6.96
N GLY A 61 -10.35 -5.78 -6.54
CA GLY A 61 -11.49 -6.28 -7.30
C GLY A 61 -11.62 -5.56 -8.64
N VAL A 62 -11.65 -4.23 -8.61
CA VAL A 62 -11.76 -3.41 -9.83
C VAL A 62 -10.60 -3.68 -10.78
N LEU A 63 -9.36 -3.71 -10.28
CA LEU A 63 -8.19 -3.96 -11.09
C LEU A 63 -8.24 -5.35 -11.76
N LYS A 64 -8.64 -6.38 -11.02
CA LYS A 64 -8.78 -7.75 -11.55
C LYS A 64 -9.86 -7.85 -12.62
N PHE A 65 -10.98 -7.15 -12.44
CA PHE A 65 -12.03 -7.02 -13.47
C PHE A 65 -11.51 -6.34 -14.74
N LEU A 66 -10.75 -5.25 -14.62
CA LEU A 66 -10.21 -4.51 -15.76
C LEU A 66 -9.19 -5.32 -16.58
N ILE A 67 -8.32 -6.09 -15.91
CA ILE A 67 -7.23 -6.82 -16.58
C ILE A 67 -7.73 -8.11 -17.22
N SER A 68 -8.54 -8.89 -16.50
CA SER A 68 -8.79 -10.29 -16.88
C SER A 68 -10.25 -10.64 -17.15
N ARG A 69 -11.19 -9.73 -16.89
CA ARG A 69 -12.64 -9.95 -17.08
C ARG A 69 -13.07 -11.36 -16.62
N PRO A 70 -12.91 -11.68 -15.33
CA PRO A 70 -13.12 -13.03 -14.82
C PRO A 70 -14.57 -13.47 -15.04
N ASP A 71 -14.75 -14.73 -15.41
CA ASP A 71 -16.08 -15.33 -15.63
C ASP A 71 -16.89 -15.39 -14.31
N TYR A 72 -16.19 -15.56 -13.19
CA TYR A 72 -16.80 -15.62 -11.86
C TYR A 72 -16.27 -14.51 -10.95
N TRP A 73 -17.18 -13.88 -10.19
CA TRP A 73 -16.83 -12.85 -9.21
C TRP A 73 -15.90 -13.37 -8.10
N VAL A 74 -15.95 -14.67 -7.81
CA VAL A 74 -15.09 -15.33 -6.81
C VAL A 74 -13.62 -15.20 -7.21
N ASP A 75 -13.28 -15.33 -8.49
CA ASP A 75 -11.91 -15.17 -8.97
C ASP A 75 -11.41 -13.73 -8.79
N ALA A 76 -12.31 -12.75 -8.96
CA ALA A 76 -11.99 -11.35 -8.70
C ALA A 76 -11.62 -11.11 -7.24
N VAL A 77 -12.33 -11.77 -6.33
CA VAL A 77 -12.09 -11.65 -4.88
C VAL A 77 -10.83 -12.41 -4.46
N VAL A 78 -10.71 -13.68 -4.85
CA VAL A 78 -9.63 -14.59 -4.41
C VAL A 78 -8.29 -14.17 -4.99
N TYR A 79 -8.22 -13.87 -6.29
CA TYR A 79 -6.97 -13.53 -6.96
C TYR A 79 -6.73 -12.02 -7.04
N GLY A 80 -7.75 -11.18 -6.90
CA GLY A 80 -7.64 -9.73 -6.90
C GLY A 80 -7.59 -9.16 -5.50
N SER A 81 -8.74 -9.10 -4.83
CA SER A 81 -8.92 -8.39 -3.56
C SER A 81 -8.16 -9.01 -2.39
N PHE A 82 -8.22 -10.33 -2.22
CA PHE A 82 -7.72 -11.03 -1.03
C PHE A 82 -6.21 -10.82 -0.77
N PRO A 83 -5.30 -11.00 -1.75
CA PRO A 83 -3.87 -10.70 -1.56
C PRO A 83 -3.62 -9.25 -1.12
N ILE A 84 -4.39 -8.30 -1.64
CA ILE A 84 -4.18 -6.87 -1.43
C ILE A 84 -4.63 -6.43 -0.03
N LEU A 85 -5.53 -7.18 0.63
CA LEU A 85 -5.90 -6.92 2.02
C LEU A 85 -4.68 -6.86 2.95
N PHE A 86 -3.63 -7.62 2.64
CA PHE A 86 -2.40 -7.66 3.44
C PHE A 86 -1.57 -6.38 3.37
N VAL A 87 -1.91 -5.43 2.50
CA VAL A 87 -1.34 -4.07 2.57
C VAL A 87 -1.66 -3.39 3.91
N ALA A 88 -2.73 -3.81 4.59
CA ALA A 88 -3.04 -3.34 5.94
C ALA A 88 -1.92 -3.59 6.96
N LEU A 89 -1.00 -4.54 6.71
CA LEU A 89 0.18 -4.77 7.55
C LEU A 89 1.09 -3.53 7.64
N ALA A 90 1.18 -2.72 6.58
CA ALA A 90 1.90 -1.44 6.65
C ALA A 90 1.29 -0.48 7.69
N GLY A 91 -0.01 -0.60 7.96
CA GLY A 91 -0.71 0.20 8.96
C GLY A 91 -0.23 -0.04 10.40
N LEU A 92 0.43 -1.17 10.68
CA LEU A 92 1.07 -1.44 11.97
C LEU A 92 2.23 -0.47 12.25
N PHE A 93 2.89 0.01 11.19
CA PHE A 93 4.00 0.95 11.26
C PHE A 93 3.53 2.42 11.29
N ALA A 94 2.24 2.70 11.08
CA ALA A 94 1.71 4.06 10.99
C ALA A 94 2.02 4.90 12.24
N ARG A 95 1.80 4.34 13.44
CA ARG A 95 2.05 5.04 14.70
C ARG A 95 3.52 5.45 14.84
N ASN A 96 4.44 4.52 14.58
CA ASN A 96 5.87 4.74 14.73
C ASN A 96 6.40 5.70 13.67
N THR A 97 5.94 5.54 12.42
CA THR A 97 6.29 6.41 11.29
C THR A 97 5.89 7.86 11.58
N GLN A 98 4.63 8.09 11.99
CA GLN A 98 4.15 9.45 12.23
C GLN A 98 4.81 10.12 13.44
N ARG A 99 5.07 9.37 14.52
CA ARG A 99 5.77 9.90 15.71
C ARG A 99 7.23 10.25 15.43
N THR A 100 7.95 9.35 14.76
CA THR A 100 9.36 9.60 14.40
C THR A 100 9.49 10.76 13.44
N LEU A 101 8.59 10.85 12.45
CA LEU A 101 8.57 11.94 11.48
C LEU A 101 8.21 13.28 12.12
N ASN A 102 7.22 13.31 13.02
CA ASN A 102 6.87 14.52 13.78
C ASN A 102 8.06 15.04 14.60
N ASN A 103 8.85 14.13 15.17
CA ASN A 103 10.03 14.45 15.96
C ASN A 103 11.29 14.68 15.10
N LYS A 104 11.15 14.82 13.78
CA LYS A 104 12.24 15.02 12.80
C LYS A 104 13.31 13.91 12.84
N ARG A 105 12.98 12.71 13.31
CA ARG A 105 13.88 11.54 13.38
C ARG A 105 13.83 10.72 12.09
N LEU A 106 14.38 11.28 11.01
CA LEU A 106 14.25 10.73 9.65
C LEU A 106 14.81 9.32 9.50
N SER A 107 15.94 8.98 10.12
CA SER A 107 16.51 7.61 10.05
C SER A 107 15.51 6.55 10.53
N SER A 108 14.87 6.78 11.68
CA SER A 108 13.82 5.87 12.19
C SER A 108 12.56 5.90 11.33
N THR A 109 12.21 7.04 10.74
CA THR A 109 11.08 7.14 9.80
C THR A 109 11.34 6.29 8.56
N TYR A 110 12.54 6.40 7.96
CA TYR A 110 12.93 5.62 6.78
C TYR A 110 12.93 4.12 7.08
N LEU A 111 13.46 3.71 8.23
CA LEU A 111 13.43 2.30 8.63
C LEU A 111 11.99 1.76 8.73
N ASN A 112 11.05 2.52 9.29
CA ASN A 112 9.65 2.11 9.39
C ASN A 112 9.00 2.00 7.99
N ILE A 113 9.21 2.99 7.12
CA ILE A 113 8.67 3.02 5.75
C ILE A 113 9.22 1.86 4.93
N THR A 114 10.54 1.65 4.97
CA THR A 114 11.21 0.58 4.23
C THR A 114 10.77 -0.79 4.71
N THR A 115 10.71 -1.02 6.04
CA THR A 115 10.23 -2.28 6.61
C THR A 115 8.79 -2.58 6.20
N ALA A 116 7.90 -1.58 6.26
CA ALA A 116 6.52 -1.72 5.81
C ALA A 116 6.44 -2.05 4.31
N SER A 117 7.26 -1.38 3.48
CA SER A 117 7.28 -1.58 2.03
C SER A 117 7.79 -2.96 1.64
N VAL A 118 8.87 -3.43 2.27
CA VAL A 118 9.42 -4.78 2.06
C VAL A 118 8.42 -5.84 2.50
N LEU A 119 7.86 -5.71 3.71
CA LEU A 119 6.90 -6.69 4.25
C LEU A 119 5.68 -6.83 3.34
N VAL A 120 5.04 -5.71 2.99
CA VAL A 120 3.83 -5.73 2.15
C VAL A 120 4.13 -6.25 0.75
N SER A 121 5.23 -5.80 0.14
CA SER A 121 5.59 -6.26 -1.21
C SER A 121 5.83 -7.76 -1.23
N LEU A 122 6.61 -8.29 -0.28
CA LEU A 122 6.89 -9.71 -0.21
C LEU A 122 5.63 -10.54 0.06
N VAL A 123 4.84 -10.16 1.07
CA VAL A 123 3.60 -10.87 1.43
C VAL A 123 2.62 -10.87 0.25
N TRP A 124 2.43 -9.75 -0.43
CA TRP A 124 1.54 -9.69 -1.59
C TRP A 124 2.00 -10.61 -2.72
N HIS A 125 3.30 -10.61 -3.07
CA HIS A 125 3.83 -11.48 -4.12
C HIS A 125 3.69 -12.97 -3.75
N LEU A 126 4.07 -13.34 -2.52
CA LEU A 126 3.94 -14.71 -2.02
C LEU A 126 2.48 -15.16 -2.04
N LEU A 127 1.53 -14.34 -1.61
CA LEU A 127 0.12 -14.69 -1.66
C LEU A 127 -0.39 -14.83 -3.09
N ARG A 128 -0.18 -13.79 -3.91
CA ARG A 128 -0.78 -13.66 -5.25
C ARG A 128 -0.29 -14.72 -6.23
N PHE A 129 1.00 -15.06 -6.18
CA PHE A 129 1.69 -15.83 -7.20
C PHE A 129 2.25 -17.16 -6.70
N TRP A 130 2.26 -17.41 -5.40
CA TRP A 130 2.73 -18.68 -4.86
C TRP A 130 1.69 -19.40 -4.03
N LEU A 131 1.28 -18.84 -2.88
CA LEU A 131 0.40 -19.52 -1.93
C LEU A 131 -1.01 -19.77 -2.50
N ILE A 132 -1.65 -18.77 -3.09
CA ILE A 132 -3.02 -18.93 -3.62
C ILE A 132 -3.04 -19.89 -4.82
N PRO A 133 -2.16 -19.75 -5.84
CA PRO A 133 -2.06 -20.74 -6.91
C PRO A 133 -1.76 -22.16 -6.40
N LEU A 134 -0.87 -22.29 -5.41
CA LEU A 134 -0.53 -23.60 -4.81
C LEU A 134 -1.72 -24.25 -4.10
N VAL A 135 -2.47 -23.48 -3.31
CA VAL A 135 -3.63 -24.00 -2.54
C VAL A 135 -4.79 -24.37 -3.47
N LEU A 136 -4.94 -23.67 -4.59
CA LEU A 136 -6.05 -23.86 -5.54
C LEU A 136 -5.68 -24.74 -6.72
N ASP A 137 -4.48 -25.33 -6.74
CA ASP A 137 -3.92 -26.11 -7.84
C ASP A 137 -4.10 -25.42 -9.20
N ALA A 138 -3.79 -24.12 -9.23
CA ALA A 138 -4.00 -23.25 -10.38
C ALA A 138 -2.67 -22.74 -10.95
N PRO A 139 -2.59 -22.47 -12.27
CA PRO A 139 -1.38 -21.91 -12.85
C PRO A 139 -1.11 -20.52 -12.29
N SER A 140 0.13 -20.27 -11.87
CA SER A 140 0.58 -18.92 -11.55
C SER A 140 1.10 -18.22 -12.80
N PRO A 141 0.70 -16.96 -13.06
CA PRO A 141 1.26 -16.18 -14.17
C PRO A 141 2.75 -15.84 -13.98
N ILE A 142 3.26 -15.87 -12.75
CA ILE A 142 4.69 -15.72 -12.45
C ILE A 142 5.05 -16.77 -11.38
N GLY A 143 5.94 -17.69 -11.70
CA GLY A 143 6.40 -18.72 -10.76
C GLY A 143 7.37 -18.15 -9.72
N ILE A 144 7.39 -18.72 -8.51
CA ILE A 144 8.36 -18.34 -7.46
C ILE A 144 9.83 -18.63 -7.86
N GLN A 145 10.01 -19.55 -8.81
CA GLN A 145 11.31 -19.90 -9.39
C GLN A 145 11.77 -18.84 -10.40
N ASP A 146 10.86 -18.01 -10.92
CA ASP A 146 11.16 -17.05 -11.97
C ASP A 146 11.85 -15.81 -11.41
N VAL A 147 12.85 -15.32 -12.12
CA VAL A 147 13.56 -14.08 -11.76
C VAL A 147 12.60 -12.89 -11.72
N SER A 148 11.59 -12.87 -12.59
CA SER A 148 10.57 -11.80 -12.62
C SER A 148 9.77 -11.69 -11.33
N PHE A 149 9.52 -12.80 -10.62
CA PHE A 149 8.88 -12.78 -9.30
C PHE A 149 9.68 -11.94 -8.31
N TRP A 150 10.97 -12.26 -8.17
CA TRP A 150 11.85 -11.63 -7.20
C TRP A 150 12.17 -10.19 -7.58
N VAL A 151 12.41 -9.92 -8.86
CA VAL A 151 12.62 -8.56 -9.36
C VAL A 151 11.37 -7.71 -9.13
N SER A 152 10.17 -8.20 -9.42
CA SER A 152 8.94 -7.47 -9.14
C SER A 152 8.76 -7.20 -7.65
N ALA A 153 9.02 -8.18 -6.78
CA ALA A 153 8.92 -8.00 -5.34
C ALA A 153 9.90 -6.94 -4.81
N VAL A 154 11.17 -7.02 -5.21
CA VAL A 154 12.22 -6.08 -4.80
C VAL A 154 11.95 -4.69 -5.37
N LEU A 155 11.62 -4.59 -6.66
CA LEU A 155 11.33 -3.32 -7.32
C LEU A 155 10.13 -2.62 -6.67
N SER A 156 9.07 -3.36 -6.37
CA SER A 156 7.89 -2.83 -5.67
C SER A 156 8.24 -2.29 -4.29
N ALA A 157 9.08 -3.00 -3.54
CA ALA A 157 9.54 -2.57 -2.23
C ALA A 157 10.42 -1.32 -2.32
N LEU A 158 11.38 -1.29 -3.26
CA LEU A 158 12.31 -0.17 -3.44
C LEU A 158 11.59 1.09 -3.93
N VAL A 159 10.71 0.97 -4.93
CA VAL A 159 9.94 2.11 -5.43
C VAL A 159 9.01 2.64 -4.35
N SER A 160 8.30 1.75 -3.63
CA SER A 160 7.42 2.18 -2.53
C SER A 160 8.22 2.87 -1.43
N ALA A 161 9.32 2.28 -0.97
CA ALA A 161 10.16 2.87 0.07
C ALA A 161 10.75 4.21 -0.38
N GLY A 162 11.32 4.28 -1.58
CA GLY A 162 11.92 5.49 -2.14
C GLY A 162 10.93 6.63 -2.26
N VAL A 163 9.78 6.40 -2.91
CA VAL A 163 8.73 7.42 -3.07
C VAL A 163 8.23 7.91 -1.72
N LEU A 164 7.94 7.00 -0.78
CA LEU A 164 7.38 7.38 0.52
C LEU A 164 8.39 8.05 1.43
N CYS A 165 9.67 7.67 1.38
CA CYS A 165 10.75 8.38 2.06
C CYS A 165 10.93 9.79 1.50
N LEU A 166 10.89 9.97 0.18
CA LEU A 166 10.93 11.30 -0.45
C LEU A 166 9.72 12.16 -0.05
N MET A 167 8.52 11.57 0.04
CA MET A 167 7.34 12.27 0.56
C MET A 167 7.53 12.68 2.03
N ALA A 168 8.08 11.80 2.87
CA ALA A 168 8.36 12.09 4.27
C ALA A 168 9.40 13.22 4.43
N GLN A 169 10.46 13.20 3.61
CA GLN A 169 11.52 14.21 3.63
C GLN A 169 11.05 15.57 3.13
N SER A 170 10.26 15.59 2.05
CA SER A 170 9.80 16.85 1.43
C SER A 170 8.79 17.59 2.30
N LYS A 171 7.71 16.91 2.72
CA LYS A 171 6.66 17.52 3.54
C LYS A 171 6.03 16.48 4.46
N ALA A 172 6.23 16.62 5.77
CA ALA A 172 5.65 15.72 6.77
C ALA A 172 4.12 15.58 6.66
N SER A 173 3.42 16.62 6.20
CA SER A 173 1.96 16.61 5.96
C SER A 173 1.50 15.63 4.86
N LEU A 174 2.42 15.11 4.03
CA LEU A 174 2.13 14.09 3.04
C LEU A 174 1.95 12.70 3.68
N ILE A 175 2.58 12.45 4.83
CA ILE A 175 2.48 11.20 5.58
C ILE A 175 1.60 11.36 6.83
N ILE A 176 1.63 12.53 7.48
CA ILE A 176 0.87 12.80 8.70
C ILE A 176 -0.39 13.60 8.35
N PRO A 177 -1.61 13.06 8.55
CA PRO A 177 -2.83 13.84 8.37
C PRO A 177 -2.97 14.86 9.50
N LYS A 178 -3.50 16.06 9.21
CA LYS A 178 -3.64 17.16 10.20
C LYS A 178 -4.38 16.80 11.51
N ARG A 179 -5.18 15.72 11.50
CA ARG A 179 -5.89 15.21 12.68
C ARG A 179 -5.67 13.70 12.81
N THR A 180 -4.42 13.32 13.03
CA THR A 180 -4.06 11.94 13.30
C THR A 180 -4.44 11.51 14.73
N LYS A 181 -4.77 10.23 14.90
CA LYS A 181 -4.98 9.59 16.21
C LYS A 181 -3.67 9.17 16.89
N TYR A 182 -2.56 9.24 16.16
CA TYR A 182 -1.25 8.71 16.61
C TYR A 182 -0.38 9.75 17.33
N LEU A 183 -0.75 11.03 17.23
CA LEU A 183 -0.11 12.18 17.89
C LEU A 183 -1.08 12.83 18.88
N THR A 184 -0.53 13.40 19.94
CA THR A 184 -1.27 14.16 20.95
C THR A 184 -1.68 15.55 20.42
N ARG A 185 -2.61 16.22 21.13
CA ARG A 185 -3.02 17.59 20.77
C ARG A 185 -1.85 18.59 20.76
N ARG A 186 -0.88 18.44 21.68
CA ARG A 186 0.32 19.28 21.75
C ARG A 186 1.27 19.04 20.57
N GLU A 187 1.47 17.78 20.18
CA GLU A 187 2.29 17.41 19.01
C GLU A 187 1.65 17.80 17.67
N THR A 188 0.31 17.86 17.61
CA THR A 188 -0.40 18.27 16.38
C THR A 188 -0.46 19.78 16.19
N SER A 189 -0.40 20.59 17.25
CA SER A 189 -0.36 22.05 17.13
C SER A 189 0.94 22.57 16.54
N SER A 190 2.09 21.92 16.80
CA SER A 190 3.36 22.32 16.17
C SER A 190 3.33 22.15 14.66
N LEU A 191 2.68 21.09 14.16
CA LEU A 191 2.51 20.83 12.72
C LEU A 191 1.56 21.80 12.00
N LEU A 192 0.79 22.61 12.73
CA LEU A 192 -0.15 23.58 12.16
C LEU A 192 0.41 25.00 12.13
N ASN A 193 1.48 25.24 12.89
CA ASN A 193 2.13 26.54 13.03
C ASN A 193 3.45 26.63 12.26
N ASP A 194 3.98 25.49 11.79
CA ASP A 194 5.05 25.36 10.77
C ASP A 194 4.45 25.40 9.36
#